data_AF-A0A2V9JD17-F1
#
_entry.id   AF-A0A2V9JD17-F1
#
_cell.length_a   1.000
_cell.length_b   1.000
_cell.length_c   1.000
_cell.angle_alpha   90.00
_cell.angle_beta   90.00
_cell.angle_gamma   90.00
#
_symmetry.space_group_name_H-M   'P 1'
#
loop_
_entity.id
_entity.type
_entity.pdbx_description
1 polymer ?
#
loop_
_entity_poly.entity_id
_entity_poly.type
_entity_poly.pdbx_seq_one_letter_code
_entity_poly.pdbx_strand_id
1 'polypeptide(L)'
;MAEKNLFELSRRELLESGLAAGAALVGSNAAAAAAVPELQIGPGIYKSIGVRPVINCRGTFTIISGSTSLPEVKKAMEEASRHYVQLDELMEAVSRRLAQLTGAEWGIVTAGCAAAETLATCACVAGADPERMQRLPNLEGMKNEVVIPRHSRNVYDHAVRMAGVRILEPATLEELEAVVGPRTAMIYVLADPVDTGPFGLEPIAKAAHRRAVPVFVDAAAENLTPEVHFRRGADLVAYSGGKALRGPQCAGLLLGRKDLCQAAWINSAPHHAFGRSLKVGKEEIMGMLAAVECWYGRDHKAEWKTWEGYLDTIARSVQKAAGVTTEVVQPSGLSNNTPSLRIRWDGARLGISGREVFDLLLDGNPRINLAGSSGTRRQGIDTSSVTVVPWMMHPGDDAVVAARLSEVLSHPPKITERAKPSGPPAAIAGRWDARLEFRLGSSAHTFFFEQAGEQLVGTHQGVYASGRLDGWVEGSDVEFHAAHPIEGTQLTYGFRGRVEGAVMQGTVDLGEYGDARWSARRHSYEQHRTGGRTG
;
A
#
# COMPACT_ATOMS: atom_id res chain seq x y z
N MET A 1 -55.31 37.70 5.85
CA MET A 1 -54.92 36.62 6.79
C MET A 1 -53.85 35.81 6.08
N ALA A 2 -52.63 35.83 6.59
CA ALA A 2 -51.44 35.33 5.89
C ALA A 2 -51.27 33.81 6.08
N GLU A 3 -51.05 33.09 4.99
CA GLU A 3 -50.67 31.68 4.96
C GLU A 3 -49.24 31.48 5.47
N LYS A 4 -49.05 30.50 6.36
CA LYS A 4 -47.73 30.07 6.83
C LYS A 4 -47.19 28.91 5.99
N ASN A 5 -45.88 28.92 5.79
CA ASN A 5 -45.07 27.98 5.02
C ASN A 5 -44.92 26.61 5.72
N LEU A 6 -44.85 25.54 4.92
CA LEU A 6 -44.71 24.12 5.35
C LEU A 6 -43.37 23.73 6.02
N PHE A 7 -42.50 24.70 6.32
CA PHE A 7 -41.17 24.48 6.89
C PHE A 7 -41.04 24.80 8.39
N GLU A 8 -42.13 25.13 9.09
CA GLU A 8 -42.10 25.50 10.52
C GLU A 8 -42.71 24.47 11.49
N LEU A 9 -43.10 23.28 11.05
CA LEU A 9 -43.68 22.28 11.96
C LEU A 9 -42.59 21.55 12.76
N SER A 10 -42.75 21.52 14.08
CA SER A 10 -41.85 20.78 14.96
C SER A 10 -42.09 19.27 14.86
N ARG A 11 -41.07 18.45 15.15
CA ARG A 11 -41.17 16.98 15.14
C ARG A 11 -42.30 16.40 16.01
N ARG A 12 -42.79 17.17 16.98
CA ARG A 12 -43.87 16.76 17.89
C ARG A 12 -45.25 16.91 17.26
N GLU A 13 -45.43 17.91 16.39
CA GLU A 13 -46.72 18.19 15.72
C GLU A 13 -46.99 17.21 14.57
N LEU A 14 -45.92 16.67 13.94
CA LEU A 14 -46.04 15.67 12.88
C LEU A 14 -46.49 14.28 13.38
N LEU A 15 -46.37 14.02 14.68
CA LEU A 15 -46.76 12.75 15.31
C LEU A 15 -48.20 12.74 15.83
N GLU A 16 -48.84 13.91 15.98
CA GLU A 16 -50.22 14.03 16.49
C GLU A 16 -51.27 14.12 15.37
N SER A 17 -50.89 14.46 14.13
CA SER A 17 -51.79 14.35 12.98
C SER A 17 -51.84 12.91 12.46
N GLY A 18 -52.74 12.09 13.01
CA GLY A 18 -52.91 10.66 12.70
C GLY A 18 -53.31 10.31 11.25
N LEU A 19 -52.45 10.63 10.29
CA LEU A 19 -52.55 10.22 8.88
C LEU A 19 -51.46 9.18 8.59
N ALA A 20 -51.59 8.01 9.24
CA ALA A 20 -50.81 6.82 8.93
C ALA A 20 -51.74 5.78 8.29
N ALA A 21 -52.01 5.90 7.00
CA ALA A 21 -52.54 4.81 6.19
C ALA A 21 -52.17 4.99 4.71
N GLY A 22 -51.28 4.12 4.22
CA GLY A 22 -51.20 3.76 2.80
C GLY A 22 -50.16 4.49 1.95
N ALA A 23 -48.88 4.08 2.05
CA ALA A 23 -47.95 4.02 0.91
C ALA A 23 -46.70 3.22 1.32
N ALA A 24 -46.86 1.90 1.41
CA ALA A 24 -45.72 0.99 1.32
C ALA A 24 -45.29 0.86 -0.14
N LEU A 25 -43.97 0.99 -0.39
CA LEU A 25 -43.15 0.51 -1.52
C LEU A 25 -42.13 1.56 -2.00
N VAL A 26 -41.20 1.91 -1.11
CA VAL A 26 -39.81 2.20 -1.53
C VAL A 26 -38.93 1.40 -0.57
N GLY A 27 -38.34 0.33 -1.08
CA GLY A 27 -37.38 -0.51 -0.36
C GLY A 27 -36.14 0.31 -0.03
N SER A 28 -36.20 1.05 1.08
CA SER A 28 -35.02 1.49 1.78
C SER A 28 -34.46 0.25 2.48
N ASN A 29 -33.38 -0.31 1.95
CA ASN A 29 -32.46 -1.11 2.75
C ASN A 29 -31.77 -0.16 3.76
N ALA A 30 -32.55 0.40 4.68
CA ALA A 30 -32.04 0.75 5.99
C ALA A 30 -31.91 -0.59 6.72
N ALA A 31 -30.82 -1.30 6.44
CA ALA A 31 -30.35 -2.30 7.39
C ALA A 31 -30.23 -1.54 8.71
N ALA A 32 -31.16 -1.79 9.64
CA ALA A 32 -31.06 -1.28 11.00
C ALA A 32 -29.63 -1.61 11.44
N ALA A 33 -28.83 -0.58 11.72
CA ALA A 33 -27.45 -0.76 12.09
C ALA A 33 -27.43 -1.66 13.32
N ALA A 34 -27.13 -2.94 13.11
CA ALA A 34 -27.05 -3.91 14.19
C ALA A 34 -26.02 -3.36 15.16
N ALA A 35 -26.37 -3.30 16.46
CA ALA A 35 -25.44 -2.85 17.48
C ALA A 35 -24.15 -3.67 17.37
N VAL A 36 -23.01 -3.00 17.21
CA VAL A 36 -21.71 -3.68 17.24
C VAL A 36 -21.55 -4.24 18.65
N PRO A 37 -21.35 -5.56 18.83
CA PRO A 37 -21.19 -6.14 20.16
C PRO A 37 -20.00 -5.52 20.91
N GLU A 38 -20.03 -5.61 22.25
CA GLU A 38 -18.92 -5.18 23.08
C GLU A 38 -17.63 -5.93 22.74
N LEU A 39 -16.50 -5.22 22.76
CA LEU A 39 -15.17 -5.78 22.55
C LEU A 39 -14.92 -6.95 23.52
N GLN A 40 -14.64 -8.13 22.96
CA GLN A 40 -14.27 -9.31 23.75
C GLN A 40 -12.75 -9.54 23.67
N ILE A 41 -12.05 -9.39 24.79
CA ILE A 41 -10.61 -9.66 24.87
C ILE A 41 -10.41 -11.18 24.93
N GLY A 42 -9.98 -11.78 23.81
CA GLY A 42 -9.75 -13.23 23.69
C GLY A 42 -9.63 -13.70 22.23
N PRO A 43 -9.72 -15.02 21.96
CA PRO A 43 -9.57 -15.58 20.62
C PRO A 43 -10.55 -15.01 19.56
N GLY A 44 -11.70 -14.47 20.02
CA GLY A 44 -12.73 -13.86 19.18
C GLY A 44 -12.61 -12.35 18.99
N ILE A 45 -11.49 -11.71 19.36
CA ILE A 45 -11.36 -10.25 19.42
C ILE A 45 -11.85 -9.52 18.17
N TYR A 46 -11.40 -9.93 16.98
CA TYR A 46 -11.84 -9.32 15.72
C TYR A 46 -13.31 -9.61 15.39
N LYS A 47 -13.75 -10.85 15.60
CA LYS A 47 -15.14 -11.25 15.33
C LYS A 47 -16.13 -10.51 16.25
N SER A 48 -15.73 -10.20 17.48
CA SER A 48 -16.58 -9.48 18.45
C SER A 48 -17.00 -8.10 17.94
N ILE A 49 -16.18 -7.46 17.11
CA ILE A 49 -16.47 -6.17 16.47
C ILE A 49 -16.81 -6.29 14.98
N GLY A 50 -17.18 -7.49 14.51
CA GLY A 50 -17.63 -7.73 13.14
C GLY A 50 -16.52 -7.89 12.09
N VAL A 51 -15.24 -7.98 12.50
CA VAL A 51 -14.10 -8.16 11.59
C VAL A 51 -13.84 -9.66 11.38
N ARG A 52 -13.86 -10.10 10.11
CA ARG A 52 -13.51 -11.48 9.72
C ARG A 52 -11.99 -11.64 9.67
N PRO A 53 -11.38 -12.58 10.43
CA PRO A 53 -9.97 -12.93 10.27
C PRO A 53 -9.64 -13.43 8.85
N VAL A 54 -8.37 -13.33 8.45
CA VAL A 54 -7.86 -13.76 7.14
C VAL A 54 -6.70 -14.73 7.31
N ILE A 55 -6.69 -15.80 6.50
CA ILE A 55 -5.50 -16.63 6.29
C ILE A 55 -4.62 -15.89 5.28
N ASN A 56 -3.41 -15.53 5.69
CA ASN A 56 -2.51 -14.69 4.91
C ASN A 56 -1.57 -15.55 4.05
N CYS A 57 -1.93 -15.71 2.77
CA CYS A 57 -1.11 -16.32 1.73
C CYS A 57 -0.48 -15.27 0.81
N ARG A 58 -0.48 -14.00 1.20
CA ARG A 58 -0.05 -12.85 0.39
C ARG A 58 1.32 -12.31 0.77
N GLY A 59 1.63 -12.32 2.07
CA GLY A 59 2.87 -11.75 2.62
C GLY A 59 2.59 -10.57 3.55
N THR A 60 3.57 -9.67 3.70
CA THR A 60 3.59 -8.68 4.79
C THR A 60 2.94 -7.34 4.43
N PHE A 61 1.82 -7.38 3.70
CA PHE A 61 1.11 -6.17 3.27
C PHE A 61 0.37 -5.50 4.44
N THR A 62 0.49 -4.18 4.53
CA THR A 62 -0.09 -3.38 5.63
C THR A 62 -1.61 -3.49 5.71
N ILE A 63 -2.31 -3.51 4.57
CA ILE A 63 -3.78 -3.63 4.51
C ILE A 63 -4.32 -4.92 5.17
N ILE A 64 -3.48 -5.94 5.32
CA ILE A 64 -3.79 -7.19 6.03
C ILE A 64 -2.91 -7.40 7.27
N SER A 65 -2.46 -6.29 7.89
CA SER A 65 -1.72 -6.25 9.17
C SER A 65 -0.29 -6.78 9.17
N GLY A 66 0.37 -6.91 8.02
CA GLY A 66 1.79 -7.31 7.98
C GLY A 66 2.00 -8.73 8.51
N SER A 67 2.91 -8.88 9.49
CA SER A 67 3.19 -10.15 10.16
C SER A 67 2.62 -10.24 11.58
N THR A 68 2.45 -11.48 12.06
CA THR A 68 2.13 -11.73 13.47
C THR A 68 3.39 -11.78 14.31
N SER A 69 3.40 -10.98 15.39
CA SER A 69 4.55 -10.88 16.28
C SER A 69 4.85 -12.21 16.99
N LEU A 70 6.13 -12.44 17.25
CA LEU A 70 6.61 -13.63 17.96
C LEU A 70 6.10 -13.67 19.42
N PRO A 71 5.98 -14.85 20.04
CA PRO A 71 5.60 -14.98 21.44
C PRO A 71 6.47 -14.13 22.39
N GLU A 72 7.79 -14.11 22.16
CA GLU A 72 8.77 -13.35 22.93
C GLU A 72 8.54 -11.84 22.79
N VAL A 73 8.21 -11.38 21.59
CA VAL A 73 7.88 -9.98 21.30
C VAL A 73 6.62 -9.56 22.06
N LYS A 74 5.57 -10.38 22.02
CA LYS A 74 4.32 -10.11 22.75
C LYS A 74 4.56 -10.03 24.25
N LYS A 75 5.34 -10.96 24.79
CA LYS A 75 5.71 -10.96 26.21
C LYS A 75 6.54 -9.73 26.58
N ALA A 76 7.51 -9.35 25.77
CA ALA A 76 8.32 -8.15 26.00
C ALA A 76 7.46 -6.87 26.02
N MET A 77 6.53 -6.74 25.08
CA MET A 77 5.57 -5.63 25.04
C MET A 77 4.68 -5.61 26.29
N GLU A 78 4.15 -6.77 26.68
CA GLU A 78 3.32 -6.92 27.87
C GLU A 78 4.07 -6.50 29.14
N GLU A 79 5.28 -7.01 29.36
CA GLU A 79 6.09 -6.64 30.54
C GLU A 79 6.49 -5.16 30.51
N ALA A 80 6.90 -4.63 29.34
CA ALA A 80 7.24 -3.22 29.19
C ALA A 80 6.06 -2.30 29.55
N SER A 81 4.82 -2.71 29.26
CA SER A 81 3.61 -1.92 29.57
C SER A 81 3.42 -1.66 31.07
N ARG A 82 4.03 -2.47 31.95
CA ARG A 82 3.84 -2.45 33.40
C ARG A 82 4.74 -1.44 34.16
N HIS A 83 5.70 -0.80 33.49
CA HIS A 83 6.71 0.06 34.16
C HIS A 83 6.85 1.44 33.53
N TYR A 84 7.11 2.48 34.33
CA TYR A 84 7.53 3.78 33.82
C TYR A 84 9.05 3.85 33.71
N VAL A 85 9.58 4.46 32.64
CA VAL A 85 11.01 4.66 32.39
C VAL A 85 11.25 6.01 31.72
N GLN A 86 12.47 6.53 31.84
CA GLN A 86 12.92 7.68 31.04
C GLN A 86 13.28 7.17 29.64
N LEU A 87 12.73 7.79 28.58
CA LEU A 87 12.81 7.25 27.22
C LEU A 87 14.17 7.41 26.54
N ASP A 88 14.97 8.41 26.92
CA ASP A 88 16.35 8.57 26.44
C ASP A 88 17.26 7.53 27.10
N GLU A 89 17.10 7.24 28.39
CA GLU A 89 17.80 6.15 29.08
C GLU A 89 17.46 4.80 28.45
N LEU A 90 16.16 4.58 28.15
CA LEU A 90 15.69 3.40 27.44
C LEU A 90 16.34 3.31 26.06
N MET A 91 16.21 4.36 25.24
CA MET A 91 16.71 4.32 23.87
C MET A 91 18.23 4.17 23.86
N GLU A 92 18.97 4.86 24.73
CA GLU A 92 20.42 4.71 24.86
C GLU A 92 20.82 3.25 25.17
N ALA A 93 20.12 2.59 26.09
CA ALA A 93 20.37 1.18 26.42
C ALA A 93 20.02 0.24 25.25
N VAL A 94 18.87 0.45 24.61
CA VAL A 94 18.41 -0.30 23.43
C VAL A 94 19.40 -0.11 22.28
N SER A 95 19.85 1.11 22.02
CA SER A 95 20.81 1.43 20.98
C SER A 95 22.14 0.72 21.16
N ARG A 96 22.68 0.69 22.39
CA ARG A 96 23.89 -0.10 22.69
C ARG A 96 23.68 -1.58 22.37
N ARG A 97 22.52 -2.14 22.71
CA ARG A 97 22.21 -3.55 22.45
C ARG A 97 22.02 -3.83 20.96
N LEU A 98 21.33 -2.95 20.23
CA LEU A 98 21.20 -3.05 18.78
C LEU A 98 22.56 -3.01 18.09
N ALA A 99 23.46 -2.10 18.50
CA ALA A 99 24.82 -2.04 17.98
C ALA A 99 25.58 -3.37 18.19
N GLN A 100 25.50 -3.94 19.40
CA GLN A 100 26.12 -5.24 19.71
C GLN A 100 25.60 -6.40 18.84
N LEU A 101 24.29 -6.43 18.56
CA LEU A 101 23.65 -7.51 17.81
C LEU A 101 23.89 -7.38 16.29
N THR A 102 23.84 -6.16 15.78
CA THR A 102 23.79 -5.89 14.34
C THR A 102 25.13 -5.50 13.72
N GLY A 103 26.12 -5.15 14.54
CA GLY A 103 27.40 -4.64 14.08
C GLY A 103 27.35 -3.20 13.56
N ALA A 104 26.20 -2.51 13.63
CA ALA A 104 26.11 -1.08 13.39
C ALA A 104 26.82 -0.29 14.51
N GLU A 105 27.25 0.95 14.23
CA GLU A 105 27.81 1.82 15.28
C GLU A 105 26.76 2.21 16.33
N TRP A 106 25.50 2.35 15.89
CA TRP A 106 24.34 2.69 16.71
C TRP A 106 23.05 2.23 16.03
N GLY A 107 21.94 2.29 16.77
CA GLY A 107 20.62 2.02 16.20
C GLY A 107 19.49 2.53 17.07
N ILE A 108 18.39 2.96 16.48
CA ILE A 108 17.19 3.40 17.20
C ILE A 108 15.96 2.66 16.70
N VAL A 109 14.94 2.56 17.56
CA VAL A 109 13.63 2.06 17.17
C VAL A 109 12.73 3.24 16.81
N THR A 110 11.94 3.10 15.74
CA THR A 110 11.07 4.14 15.19
C THR A 110 9.63 3.64 15.03
N ALA A 111 8.66 4.54 14.83
CA ALA A 111 7.26 4.22 14.56
C ALA A 111 7.07 3.75 13.11
N GLY A 112 7.67 2.62 12.76
CA GLY A 112 7.71 2.07 11.41
C GLY A 112 8.94 2.50 10.63
N CYS A 113 9.18 1.84 9.49
CA CYS A 113 10.32 2.16 8.60
C CYS A 113 10.16 3.54 7.95
N ALA A 114 8.93 3.93 7.58
CA ALA A 114 8.65 5.27 7.09
C ALA A 114 9.04 6.37 8.11
N ALA A 115 8.84 6.13 9.41
CA ALA A 115 9.32 7.06 10.43
C ALA A 115 10.85 7.10 10.48
N ALA A 116 11.55 5.99 10.25
CA ALA A 116 13.01 5.98 10.13
C ALA A 116 13.49 6.81 8.93
N GLU A 117 12.82 6.72 7.78
CA GLU A 117 13.11 7.55 6.60
C GLU A 117 12.95 9.04 6.90
N THR A 118 11.85 9.43 7.55
CA THR A 118 11.62 10.83 7.95
C THR A 118 12.66 11.30 8.95
N LEU A 119 12.92 10.53 10.02
CA LEU A 119 13.85 10.91 11.08
C LEU A 119 15.31 10.97 10.57
N ALA A 120 15.70 10.05 9.69
CA ALA A 120 16.99 10.10 8.99
C ALA A 120 17.10 11.36 8.12
N THR A 121 16.03 11.72 7.40
CA THR A 121 15.98 12.95 6.61
C THR A 121 16.12 14.18 7.51
N CYS A 122 15.38 14.26 8.61
CA CYS A 122 15.49 15.34 9.60
C CYS A 122 16.91 15.44 10.17
N ALA A 123 17.54 14.31 10.52
CA ALA A 123 18.93 14.27 11.00
C ALA A 123 19.92 14.80 9.95
N CYS A 124 19.75 14.44 8.68
CA CYS A 124 20.63 14.90 7.60
C CYS A 124 20.43 16.37 7.23
N VAL A 125 19.24 16.93 7.46
CA VAL A 125 18.88 18.33 7.18
C VAL A 125 19.23 19.27 8.34
N ALA A 126 18.72 18.96 9.53
CA ALA A 126 18.79 19.83 10.71
C ALA A 126 19.87 19.39 11.71
N GLY A 127 20.32 18.13 11.66
CA GLY A 127 21.21 17.58 12.67
C GLY A 127 20.55 17.55 14.05
N ALA A 128 21.33 17.87 15.08
CA ALA A 128 20.87 18.02 16.46
C ALA A 128 20.84 19.50 16.91
N ASP A 129 20.68 20.45 15.97
CA ASP A 129 20.57 21.88 16.25
C ASP A 129 19.10 22.26 16.51
N PRO A 130 18.71 22.62 17.75
CA PRO A 130 17.33 22.91 18.09
C PRO A 130 16.70 24.02 17.24
N GLU A 131 17.45 25.05 16.85
CA GLU A 131 16.91 26.15 16.03
C GLU A 131 16.51 25.65 14.64
N ARG A 132 17.36 24.81 14.03
CA ARG A 132 17.07 24.19 12.74
C ARG A 132 15.92 23.20 12.84
N MET A 133 15.90 22.38 13.89
CA MET A 133 14.86 21.37 14.11
C MET A 133 13.47 22.01 14.24
N GLN A 134 13.34 23.14 14.96
CA GLN A 134 12.06 23.85 15.11
C GLN A 134 11.56 24.50 13.81
N ARG A 135 12.44 24.71 12.82
CA ARG A 135 12.05 25.30 11.53
C ARG A 135 11.50 24.30 10.54
N LEU A 136 11.77 22.99 10.72
CA LEU A 136 11.23 21.95 9.82
C LEU A 136 9.70 22.06 9.72
N PRO A 137 9.11 21.99 8.51
CA PRO A 137 9.72 21.65 7.22
C PRO A 137 10.19 22.87 6.38
N ASN A 138 10.28 24.08 6.95
CA ASN A 138 10.87 25.22 6.25
C ASN A 138 12.41 25.09 6.23
N LEU A 139 12.96 24.85 5.04
CA LEU A 139 14.38 24.54 4.85
C LEU A 139 15.26 25.74 4.45
N GLU A 140 14.75 26.96 4.55
CA GLU A 140 15.52 28.15 4.18
C GLU A 140 16.81 28.26 5.03
N GLY A 141 17.97 28.35 4.36
CA GLY A 141 19.29 28.37 5.00
C GLY A 141 19.82 27.00 5.45
N MET A 142 19.10 25.91 5.15
CA MET A 142 19.51 24.52 5.40
C MET A 142 19.72 23.77 4.08
N LYS A 143 20.26 22.54 4.19
CA LYS A 143 20.24 21.59 3.08
C LYS A 143 18.79 21.23 2.75
N ASN A 144 18.44 21.16 1.46
CA ASN A 144 17.05 21.06 1.02
C ASN A 144 16.83 20.10 -0.14
N GLU A 145 17.84 19.30 -0.50
CA GLU A 145 17.76 18.32 -1.59
C GLU A 145 18.05 16.91 -1.06
N VAL A 146 17.23 15.94 -1.45
CA VAL A 146 17.53 14.50 -1.31
C VAL A 146 17.61 13.90 -2.71
N VAL A 147 18.69 13.17 -2.96
CA VAL A 147 18.90 12.50 -4.25
C VAL A 147 18.37 11.08 -4.14
N ILE A 148 17.47 10.68 -5.05
CA ILE A 148 16.92 9.33 -5.13
C ILE A 148 17.14 8.82 -6.55
N PRO A 149 18.03 7.83 -6.80
CA PRO A 149 18.15 7.24 -8.11
C PRO A 149 16.78 6.81 -8.66
N ARG A 150 16.53 7.02 -9.96
CA ARG A 150 15.20 6.77 -10.53
C ARG A 150 14.70 5.33 -10.30
N HIS A 151 15.61 4.35 -10.28
CA HIS A 151 15.27 2.95 -9.99
C HIS A 151 14.93 2.69 -8.51
N SER A 152 15.31 3.59 -7.61
CA SER A 152 14.98 3.55 -6.17
C SER A 152 13.70 4.31 -5.83
N ARG A 153 13.12 5.04 -6.79
CA ARG A 153 11.93 5.87 -6.58
C ARG A 153 10.71 4.99 -6.28
N ASN A 154 10.02 5.25 -5.18
CA ASN A 154 8.85 4.49 -4.75
C ASN A 154 7.87 5.34 -3.92
N VAL A 155 6.74 4.75 -3.52
CA VAL A 155 5.63 5.42 -2.85
C VAL A 155 5.93 5.92 -1.43
N TYR A 156 6.95 5.36 -0.77
CA TYR A 156 7.38 5.77 0.57
C TYR A 156 8.19 7.06 0.57
N ASP A 157 8.52 7.59 -0.61
CA ASP A 157 9.16 8.89 -0.74
C ASP A 157 8.46 10.04 -0.02
N HIS A 158 7.17 9.89 0.22
CA HIS A 158 6.40 10.84 0.99
C HIS A 158 7.06 11.05 2.34
N ALA A 159 7.52 9.98 3.00
CA ALA A 159 8.21 10.02 4.28
C ALA A 159 9.44 10.93 4.27
N VAL A 160 10.15 10.97 3.15
CA VAL A 160 11.29 11.87 2.91
C VAL A 160 10.81 13.30 2.63
N ARG A 161 9.83 13.48 1.71
CA ARG A 161 9.29 14.79 1.33
C ARG A 161 8.62 15.54 2.48
N MET A 162 8.08 14.85 3.49
CA MET A 162 7.45 15.49 4.66
C MET A 162 8.40 16.48 5.36
N ALA A 163 9.71 16.26 5.30
CA ALA A 163 10.71 17.17 5.86
C ALA A 163 10.88 18.48 5.07
N GLY A 164 10.18 18.66 3.93
CA GLY A 164 10.24 19.85 3.08
C GLY A 164 11.32 19.82 2.00
N VAL A 165 12.00 18.68 1.84
CA VAL A 165 13.08 18.51 0.85
C VAL A 165 12.53 18.37 -0.57
N ARG A 166 13.31 18.85 -1.54
CA ARG A 166 13.10 18.57 -2.96
C ARG A 166 13.82 17.28 -3.34
N ILE A 167 13.15 16.44 -4.13
CA ILE A 167 13.75 15.20 -4.62
C ILE A 167 14.38 15.42 -6.00
N LEU A 168 15.61 14.91 -6.17
CA LEU A 168 16.33 14.88 -7.44
C LEU A 168 16.50 13.43 -7.90
N GLU A 169 16.18 13.14 -9.17
CA GLU A 169 15.99 11.77 -9.66
C GLU A 169 16.92 11.39 -10.82
N PRO A 170 18.25 11.27 -10.56
CA PRO A 170 19.21 10.89 -11.59
C PRO A 170 18.96 9.47 -12.11
N ALA A 171 19.17 9.28 -13.40
CA ALA A 171 19.10 8.00 -14.10
C ALA A 171 20.45 7.29 -14.20
N THR A 172 21.55 8.02 -14.00
CA THR A 172 22.92 7.53 -14.14
C THR A 172 23.84 8.05 -13.04
N LEU A 173 25.00 7.42 -12.88
CA LEU A 173 26.02 7.88 -11.93
C LEU A 173 26.56 9.27 -12.29
N GLU A 174 26.70 9.57 -13.57
CA GLU A 174 27.13 10.89 -14.05
C GLU A 174 26.12 11.98 -13.68
N GLU A 175 24.82 11.72 -13.90
CA GLU A 175 23.75 12.64 -13.47
C GLU A 175 23.75 12.82 -11.96
N LEU A 176 23.99 11.75 -11.19
CA LEU A 176 24.09 11.81 -9.73
C LEU A 176 25.27 12.71 -9.30
N GLU A 177 26.45 12.50 -9.87
CA GLU A 177 27.64 13.30 -9.56
C GLU A 177 27.45 14.80 -9.92
N ALA A 178 26.66 15.09 -10.96
CA ALA A 178 26.34 16.45 -11.38
C ALA A 178 25.37 17.18 -10.42
N VAL A 179 24.47 16.45 -9.76
CA VAL A 179 23.45 17.05 -8.87
C VAL A 179 23.83 17.04 -7.39
N VAL A 180 24.72 16.12 -6.96
CA VAL A 180 25.16 16.05 -5.56
C VAL A 180 26.08 17.22 -5.23
N GLY A 181 25.68 18.05 -4.26
CA GLY A 181 26.41 19.26 -3.89
C GLY A 181 26.07 19.78 -2.49
N PRO A 182 26.42 21.05 -2.18
CA PRO A 182 26.28 21.63 -0.83
C PRO A 182 24.85 21.65 -0.28
N ARG A 183 23.84 21.63 -1.17
CA ARG A 183 22.41 21.59 -0.80
C ARG A 183 21.89 20.17 -0.53
N THR A 184 22.66 19.14 -0.88
CA THR A 184 22.26 17.74 -0.74
C THR A 184 22.41 17.28 0.71
N ALA A 185 21.28 16.94 1.33
CA ALA A 185 21.19 16.40 2.68
C ALA A 185 21.59 14.93 2.74
N MET A 186 21.09 14.12 1.80
CA MET A 186 21.17 12.66 1.85
C MET A 186 21.00 12.08 0.44
N ILE A 187 21.57 10.90 0.19
CA ILE A 187 21.15 10.04 -0.92
C ILE A 187 20.33 8.88 -0.35
N TYR A 188 19.12 8.68 -0.86
CA TYR A 188 18.27 7.54 -0.52
C TYR A 188 18.37 6.48 -1.61
N VAL A 189 18.57 5.23 -1.21
CA VAL A 189 18.58 4.04 -2.08
C VAL A 189 17.56 3.04 -1.54
N LEU A 190 16.69 2.54 -2.40
CA LEU A 190 15.81 1.41 -2.05
C LEU A 190 16.60 0.11 -2.24
N ALA A 191 16.66 -0.73 -1.22
CA ALA A 191 17.27 -2.05 -1.34
C ALA A 191 16.39 -2.97 -2.20
N ASP A 192 16.90 -3.35 -3.37
CA ASP A 192 16.23 -4.18 -4.36
C ASP A 192 17.28 -4.93 -5.21
N PRO A 193 16.97 -6.07 -5.86
CA PRO A 193 17.89 -6.70 -6.80
C PRO A 193 18.49 -5.76 -7.88
N VAL A 194 17.78 -4.68 -8.26
CA VAL A 194 18.30 -3.71 -9.25
C VAL A 194 19.34 -2.73 -8.68
N ASP A 195 19.48 -2.66 -7.34
CA ASP A 195 20.54 -1.94 -6.65
C ASP A 195 21.87 -2.73 -6.79
N THR A 196 22.39 -2.87 -8.01
CA THR A 196 23.71 -3.47 -8.26
C THR A 196 24.34 -2.84 -9.50
N GLY A 197 25.60 -3.19 -9.79
CA GLY A 197 26.27 -2.79 -11.02
C GLY A 197 26.70 -1.31 -11.06
N PRO A 198 26.87 -0.71 -12.26
CA PRO A 198 27.49 0.60 -12.44
C PRO A 198 26.75 1.78 -11.79
N PHE A 199 25.47 1.62 -11.47
CA PHE A 199 24.66 2.61 -10.78
C PHE A 199 23.91 2.00 -9.57
N GLY A 200 24.56 1.04 -8.89
CA GLY A 200 24.10 0.51 -7.60
C GLY A 200 24.74 1.21 -6.39
N LEU A 201 24.42 0.74 -5.19
CA LEU A 201 24.81 1.33 -3.90
C LEU A 201 26.31 1.61 -3.77
N GLU A 202 27.18 0.68 -4.17
CA GLU A 202 28.63 0.82 -4.00
C GLU A 202 29.21 2.02 -4.79
N PRO A 203 29.00 2.14 -6.12
CA PRO A 203 29.37 3.36 -6.86
C PRO A 203 28.72 4.62 -6.32
N ILE A 204 27.43 4.56 -5.95
CA ILE A 204 26.68 5.69 -5.41
C ILE A 204 27.31 6.19 -4.10
N ALA A 205 27.60 5.29 -3.18
CA ALA A 205 28.21 5.61 -1.89
C ALA A 205 29.59 6.23 -2.05
N LYS A 206 30.41 5.65 -2.94
CA LYS A 206 31.71 6.24 -3.29
C LYS A 206 31.57 7.67 -3.82
N ALA A 207 30.56 7.94 -4.65
CA ALA A 207 30.30 9.29 -5.15
C ALA A 207 29.82 10.24 -4.06
N ALA A 208 28.90 9.80 -3.20
CA ALA A 208 28.35 10.56 -2.09
C ALA A 208 29.42 10.97 -1.08
N HIS A 209 30.28 10.03 -0.69
CA HIS A 209 31.31 10.26 0.34
C HIS A 209 32.39 11.25 -0.10
N ARG A 210 32.72 11.33 -1.41
CA ARG A 210 33.60 12.40 -1.94
C ARG A 210 33.05 13.82 -1.73
N ARG A 211 31.75 13.94 -1.44
CA ARG A 211 31.05 15.20 -1.15
C ARG A 211 30.57 15.30 0.30
N ALA A 212 30.95 14.35 1.17
CA ALA A 212 30.48 14.25 2.55
C ALA A 212 28.94 14.24 2.66
N VAL A 213 28.27 13.54 1.75
CA VAL A 213 26.82 13.31 1.78
C VAL A 213 26.55 11.88 2.28
N PRO A 214 25.72 11.69 3.31
CA PRO A 214 25.38 10.38 3.82
C PRO A 214 24.46 9.61 2.87
N VAL A 215 24.60 8.27 2.87
CA VAL A 215 23.75 7.34 2.13
C VAL A 215 22.84 6.57 3.08
N PHE A 216 21.54 6.68 2.83
CA PHE A 216 20.50 5.93 3.51
C PHE A 216 19.97 4.82 2.61
N VAL A 217 19.90 3.60 3.14
CA VAL A 217 19.31 2.44 2.47
C VAL A 217 17.98 2.08 3.14
N ASP A 218 16.91 2.13 2.36
CA ASP A 218 15.63 1.56 2.75
C ASP A 218 15.63 0.05 2.48
N ALA A 219 15.82 -0.75 3.53
CA ALA A 219 15.75 -2.20 3.50
C ALA A 219 14.46 -2.71 4.17
N ALA A 220 13.37 -1.93 4.13
CA ALA A 220 12.12 -2.23 4.83
C ALA A 220 11.61 -3.64 4.57
N ALA A 221 11.75 -4.15 3.35
CA ALA A 221 11.22 -5.45 2.92
C ALA A 221 12.25 -6.61 3.02
N GLU A 222 13.47 -6.35 3.46
CA GLU A 222 14.52 -7.35 3.54
C GLU A 222 14.55 -8.09 4.87
N ASN A 223 15.23 -9.24 4.86
CA ASN A 223 15.72 -9.88 6.07
C ASN A 223 16.75 -8.96 6.78
N LEU A 224 16.86 -9.05 8.11
CA LEU A 224 17.81 -8.23 8.86
C LEU A 224 19.26 -8.68 8.60
N THR A 225 19.92 -8.00 7.67
CA THR A 225 21.32 -8.20 7.25
C THR A 225 22.05 -6.86 7.02
N PRO A 226 22.11 -5.97 8.03
CA PRO A 226 22.63 -4.62 7.87
C PRO A 226 24.11 -4.58 7.43
N GLU A 227 24.89 -5.60 7.79
CA GLU A 227 26.29 -5.74 7.41
C GLU A 227 26.51 -5.89 5.90
N VAL A 228 25.50 -6.35 5.14
CA VAL A 228 25.56 -6.38 3.67
C VAL A 228 25.59 -4.96 3.12
N HIS A 229 24.77 -4.06 3.66
CA HIS A 229 24.63 -2.69 3.18
C HIS A 229 25.76 -1.78 3.66
N PHE A 230 26.22 -1.94 4.92
CA PHE A 230 27.36 -1.18 5.42
C PHE A 230 28.66 -1.49 4.65
N ARG A 231 28.90 -2.77 4.30
CA ARG A 231 30.05 -3.14 3.45
C ARG A 231 30.01 -2.49 2.07
N ARG A 232 28.82 -2.15 1.59
CA ARG A 232 28.57 -1.49 0.30
C ARG A 232 28.58 0.04 0.41
N GLY A 233 28.80 0.60 1.60
CA GLY A 233 28.98 2.03 1.83
C GLY A 233 27.75 2.78 2.35
N ALA A 234 26.71 2.08 2.83
CA ALA A 234 25.59 2.74 3.52
C ALA A 234 26.06 3.38 4.84
N ASP A 235 25.56 4.59 5.12
CA ASP A 235 25.74 5.28 6.42
C ASP A 235 24.59 4.95 7.39
N LEU A 236 23.40 4.74 6.85
CA LEU A 236 22.18 4.39 7.56
C LEU A 236 21.42 3.30 6.78
N VAL A 237 20.80 2.38 7.49
CA VAL A 237 19.94 1.32 6.93
C VAL A 237 18.69 1.21 7.78
N ALA A 238 17.53 1.20 7.15
CA ALA A 238 16.25 1.06 7.84
C ALA A 238 15.55 -0.27 7.54
N TYR A 239 14.86 -0.81 8.55
CA TYR A 239 14.12 -2.07 8.45
C TYR A 239 12.72 -1.95 9.04
N SER A 240 11.77 -2.71 8.49
CA SER A 240 10.41 -2.78 9.03
C SER A 240 10.29 -3.89 10.09
N GLY A 241 9.73 -3.55 11.25
CA GLY A 241 9.48 -4.51 12.34
C GLY A 241 8.39 -5.53 12.00
N GLY A 242 7.25 -5.04 11.52
CA GLY A 242 6.08 -5.84 11.11
C GLY A 242 6.22 -6.66 9.83
N LYS A 243 7.44 -6.94 9.37
CA LYS A 243 7.71 -7.79 8.19
C LYS A 243 8.55 -9.01 8.62
N ALA A 244 9.78 -9.13 8.12
CA ALA A 244 10.64 -10.29 8.34
C ALA A 244 11.03 -10.53 9.79
N LEU A 245 11.22 -9.44 10.54
CA LEU A 245 11.54 -9.50 11.96
C LEU A 245 10.41 -10.08 12.80
N ARG A 246 9.16 -9.97 12.34
CA ARG A 246 7.97 -10.35 13.12
C ARG A 246 7.96 -9.65 14.49
N GLY A 247 8.37 -8.38 14.49
CA GLY A 247 8.25 -7.47 15.62
C GLY A 247 6.86 -6.82 15.69
N PRO A 248 6.69 -5.76 16.50
CA PRO A 248 5.49 -4.94 16.47
C PRO A 248 5.22 -4.40 15.07
N GLN A 249 3.96 -4.46 14.63
CA GLN A 249 3.59 -4.14 13.25
C GLN A 249 3.96 -2.69 12.88
N CYS A 250 3.71 -1.76 13.80
CA CYS A 250 3.88 -0.31 13.64
C CYS A 250 5.28 0.20 14.03
N ALA A 251 6.29 -0.67 14.07
CA ALA A 251 7.64 -0.31 14.47
C ALA A 251 8.69 -0.56 13.37
N GLY A 252 9.84 0.10 13.47
CA GLY A 252 10.95 0.00 12.54
C GLY A 252 12.30 0.19 13.24
N LEU A 253 13.38 -0.05 12.50
CA LEU A 253 14.76 0.20 12.94
C LEU A 253 15.40 1.24 12.04
N LEU A 254 16.23 2.09 12.61
CA LEU A 254 17.26 2.86 11.91
C LEU A 254 18.60 2.48 12.51
N LEU A 255 19.47 1.86 11.72
CA LEU A 255 20.79 1.37 12.13
C LEU A 255 21.88 2.09 11.33
N GLY A 256 23.03 2.36 11.93
CA GLY A 256 24.17 2.88 11.19
C GLY A 256 25.04 3.81 12.03
N ARG A 257 25.53 4.87 11.40
CA ARG A 257 26.40 5.88 12.02
C ARG A 257 25.80 6.47 13.28
N LYS A 258 26.63 6.55 14.33
CA LYS A 258 26.16 6.95 15.66
C LYS A 258 25.64 8.37 15.73
N ASP A 259 26.36 9.33 15.14
CA ASP A 259 25.99 10.74 15.12
C ASP A 259 24.63 10.96 14.44
N LEU A 260 24.41 10.32 13.28
CA LEU A 260 23.16 10.41 12.54
C LEU A 260 21.98 9.76 13.28
N CYS A 261 22.18 8.57 13.88
CA CYS A 261 21.13 7.91 14.63
C CYS A 261 20.75 8.68 15.91
N GLN A 262 21.74 9.28 16.61
CA GLN A 262 21.47 10.13 17.77
C GLN A 262 20.73 11.41 17.38
N ALA A 263 21.13 12.07 16.29
CA ALA A 263 20.40 13.22 15.76
C ALA A 263 18.96 12.85 15.33
N ALA A 264 18.76 11.67 14.73
CA ALA A 264 17.44 11.15 14.40
C ALA A 264 16.56 10.95 15.65
N TRP A 265 17.12 10.43 16.75
CA TRP A 265 16.39 10.30 18.02
C TRP A 265 16.02 11.64 18.65
N ILE A 266 16.93 12.63 18.62
CA ILE A 266 16.67 13.98 19.10
C ILE A 266 15.57 14.67 18.28
N ASN A 267 15.45 14.35 16.99
CA ASN A 267 14.34 14.78 16.12
C ASN A 267 13.03 14.00 16.35
N SER A 268 13.06 12.91 17.11
CA SER A 268 11.92 12.02 17.37
C SER A 268 11.18 12.37 18.66
N ALA A 269 10.03 11.76 18.89
CA ALA A 269 9.42 11.73 20.22
C ALA A 269 10.32 10.96 21.21
N PRO A 270 10.45 11.40 22.48
CA PRO A 270 9.57 12.34 23.19
C PRO A 270 9.86 13.82 22.95
N HIS A 271 10.95 14.17 22.27
CA HIS A 271 11.35 15.55 22.03
C HIS A 271 10.30 16.31 21.21
N HIS A 272 10.15 17.60 21.50
CA HIS A 272 9.20 18.49 20.82
C HIS A 272 9.79 18.98 19.50
N ALA A 273 10.11 18.05 18.60
CA ALA A 273 10.65 18.30 17.26
C ALA A 273 9.69 17.79 16.18
N PHE A 274 10.07 17.88 14.91
CA PHE A 274 9.26 17.45 13.77
C PHE A 274 8.71 16.01 13.93
N GLY A 275 9.56 15.09 14.39
CA GLY A 275 9.22 13.68 14.61
C GLY A 275 8.37 13.42 15.85
N ARG A 276 7.88 14.44 16.58
CA ARG A 276 6.98 14.24 17.72
C ARG A 276 5.68 13.53 17.33
N SER A 277 5.25 13.74 16.08
CA SER A 277 4.09 13.08 15.43
C SER A 277 4.35 11.61 15.09
N LEU A 278 5.62 11.18 15.07
CA LEU A 278 6.10 9.83 14.71
C LEU A 278 6.43 9.01 15.97
N LYS A 279 5.64 9.17 17.04
CA LYS A 279 5.93 8.61 18.36
C LYS A 279 5.92 7.08 18.34
N VAL A 280 7.00 6.48 18.84
CA VAL A 280 7.07 5.06 19.20
C VAL A 280 6.93 4.89 20.71
N GLY A 281 6.17 3.88 21.16
CA GLY A 281 5.96 3.58 22.58
C GLY A 281 7.08 2.72 23.17
N LYS A 282 7.19 2.69 24.51
CA LYS A 282 8.16 1.83 25.22
C LYS A 282 7.89 0.34 24.95
N GLU A 283 6.62 -0.01 24.75
CA GLU A 283 6.15 -1.34 24.41
C GLU A 283 6.72 -1.74 23.04
N GLU A 284 6.56 -0.91 22.01
CA GLU A 284 7.11 -1.18 20.69
C GLU A 284 8.64 -1.16 20.68
N ILE A 285 9.29 -0.27 21.43
CA ILE A 285 10.75 -0.23 21.59
C ILE A 285 11.26 -1.58 22.12
N MET A 286 10.67 -2.06 23.22
CA MET A 286 11.06 -3.34 23.83
C MET A 286 10.67 -4.55 22.98
N GLY A 287 9.51 -4.50 22.32
CA GLY A 287 9.09 -5.52 21.38
C GLY A 287 10.02 -5.64 20.18
N MET A 288 10.52 -4.51 19.65
CA MET A 288 11.50 -4.51 18.57
C MET A 288 12.86 -5.03 19.02
N LEU A 289 13.32 -4.66 20.22
CA LEU A 289 14.56 -5.22 20.76
C LEU A 289 14.47 -6.74 20.88
N ALA A 290 13.36 -7.27 21.42
CA ALA A 290 13.11 -8.70 21.49
C ALA A 290 13.07 -9.36 20.09
N ALA A 291 12.45 -8.71 19.11
CA ALA A 291 12.42 -9.22 17.74
C ALA A 291 13.82 -9.34 17.11
N VAL A 292 14.70 -8.37 17.36
CA VAL A 292 16.10 -8.41 16.91
C VAL A 292 16.90 -9.49 17.63
N GLU A 293 16.71 -9.68 18.95
CA GLU A 293 17.34 -10.79 19.66
C GLU A 293 16.87 -12.15 19.14
N CYS A 294 15.57 -12.32 18.93
CA CYS A 294 15.02 -13.54 18.34
C CYS A 294 15.57 -13.78 16.93
N TRP A 295 15.76 -12.74 16.11
CA TRP A 295 16.29 -12.87 14.75
C TRP A 295 17.60 -13.67 14.74
N TYR A 296 18.57 -13.29 15.57
CA TYR A 296 19.88 -13.97 15.64
C TYR A 296 19.84 -15.33 16.36
N GLY A 297 18.75 -15.67 17.05
CA GLY A 297 18.55 -16.97 17.70
C GLY A 297 17.66 -17.96 16.94
N ARG A 298 16.98 -17.52 15.88
CA ARG A 298 16.02 -18.35 15.12
C ARG A 298 16.73 -19.33 14.19
N ASP A 299 16.18 -20.54 14.08
CA ASP A 299 16.61 -21.49 13.06
C ASP A 299 15.90 -21.19 11.73
N HIS A 300 16.49 -20.27 10.96
CA HIS A 300 15.97 -19.88 9.66
C HIS A 300 15.90 -21.04 8.65
N LYS A 301 16.73 -22.08 8.80
CA LYS A 301 16.68 -23.26 7.92
C LYS A 301 15.47 -24.14 8.25
N ALA A 302 15.15 -24.31 9.53
CA ALA A 302 13.94 -25.01 9.95
C ALA A 302 12.67 -24.25 9.56
N GLU A 303 12.68 -22.91 9.66
CA GLU A 303 11.58 -22.07 9.17
C GLU A 303 11.37 -22.24 7.66
N TRP A 304 12.46 -22.23 6.89
CA TRP A 304 12.41 -22.46 5.45
C TRP A 304 11.81 -23.83 5.10
N LYS A 305 12.28 -24.89 5.75
CA LYS A 305 11.73 -26.25 5.58
C LYS A 305 10.25 -26.32 5.93
N THR A 306 9.81 -25.56 6.94
CA THR A 306 8.39 -25.47 7.30
C THR A 306 7.58 -24.85 6.16
N TRP A 307 8.07 -23.76 5.56
CA TRP A 307 7.43 -23.11 4.42
C TRP A 307 7.34 -24.04 3.20
N GLU A 308 8.42 -24.74 2.85
CA GLU A 308 8.41 -25.72 1.77
C GLU A 308 7.43 -26.86 2.04
N GLY A 309 7.33 -27.33 3.29
CA GLY A 309 6.33 -28.32 3.71
C GLY A 309 4.90 -27.85 3.49
N TYR A 310 4.56 -26.61 3.85
CA TYR A 310 3.24 -26.04 3.60
C TYR A 310 2.92 -25.96 2.10
N LEU A 311 3.88 -25.51 1.29
CA LEU A 311 3.70 -25.43 -0.16
C LEU A 311 3.52 -26.81 -0.79
N ASP A 312 4.25 -27.82 -0.32
CA ASP A 312 4.17 -29.21 -0.76
C ASP A 312 2.82 -29.86 -0.40
N THR A 313 2.28 -29.59 0.80
CA THR A 313 0.90 -29.97 1.17
C THR A 313 -0.12 -29.43 0.17
N ILE A 314 -0.04 -28.13 -0.14
CA ILE A 314 -0.97 -27.48 -1.07
C ILE A 314 -0.79 -28.03 -2.49
N ALA A 315 0.45 -28.15 -2.96
CA ALA A 315 0.77 -28.64 -4.30
C ALA A 315 0.18 -30.03 -4.55
N ARG A 316 0.43 -30.99 -3.64
CA ARG A 316 -0.12 -32.35 -3.74
C ARG A 316 -1.65 -32.40 -3.74
N SER A 317 -2.31 -31.47 -3.06
CA SER A 317 -3.77 -31.40 -3.02
C SER A 317 -4.34 -30.95 -4.37
N VAL A 318 -3.84 -29.82 -4.89
CA VAL A 318 -4.41 -29.20 -6.10
C VAL A 318 -4.06 -29.94 -7.39
N GLN A 319 -2.92 -30.63 -7.44
CA GLN A 319 -2.51 -31.45 -8.59
C GLN A 319 -3.44 -32.64 -8.88
N LYS A 320 -4.34 -32.98 -7.96
CA LYS A 320 -5.38 -34.00 -8.19
C LYS A 320 -6.46 -33.52 -9.17
N ALA A 321 -6.63 -32.20 -9.32
CA ALA A 321 -7.54 -31.63 -10.31
C ALA A 321 -6.94 -31.75 -11.71
N ALA A 322 -7.73 -32.20 -12.67
CA ALA A 322 -7.27 -32.43 -14.04
C ALA A 322 -6.77 -31.13 -14.69
N GLY A 323 -5.56 -31.16 -15.26
CA GLY A 323 -4.97 -30.01 -15.95
C GLY A 323 -4.33 -28.94 -15.05
N VAL A 324 -4.31 -29.15 -13.73
CA VAL A 324 -3.61 -28.26 -12.79
C VAL A 324 -2.14 -28.66 -12.66
N THR A 325 -1.25 -27.67 -12.74
CA THR A 325 0.20 -27.83 -12.54
C THR A 325 0.69 -26.85 -11.48
N THR A 326 1.83 -27.17 -10.86
CA THR A 326 2.39 -26.34 -9.80
C THR A 326 3.90 -26.20 -9.93
N GLU A 327 4.42 -25.05 -9.54
CA GLU A 327 5.84 -24.70 -9.55
C GLU A 327 6.19 -23.98 -8.24
N VAL A 328 7.23 -24.43 -7.54
CA VAL A 328 7.82 -23.67 -6.44
C VAL A 328 8.82 -22.68 -7.04
N VAL A 329 8.59 -21.39 -6.80
CA VAL A 329 9.46 -20.29 -7.25
C VAL A 329 10.32 -19.84 -6.08
N GLN A 330 11.63 -19.92 -6.26
CA GLN A 330 12.63 -19.49 -5.27
C GLN A 330 12.96 -18.00 -5.40
N PRO A 331 13.21 -17.27 -4.31
CA PRO A 331 13.59 -15.87 -4.36
C PRO A 331 15.05 -15.72 -4.83
N SER A 332 15.38 -14.57 -5.43
CA SER A 332 16.72 -14.26 -5.97
C SER A 332 17.45 -13.13 -5.23
N GLY A 333 17.00 -12.72 -4.04
CA GLY A 333 17.55 -11.60 -3.28
C GLY A 333 17.12 -11.56 -1.81
N LEU A 334 17.44 -10.46 -1.13
CA LEU A 334 17.14 -10.26 0.29
C LEU A 334 15.72 -9.76 0.56
N SER A 335 15.17 -8.97 -0.39
CA SER A 335 13.82 -8.43 -0.34
C SER A 335 12.76 -9.51 -0.48
N ASN A 336 11.78 -9.51 0.44
CA ASN A 336 10.68 -10.48 0.50
C ASN A 336 11.16 -11.92 0.31
N ASN A 337 12.26 -12.29 0.98
CA ASN A 337 12.95 -13.56 0.80
C ASN A 337 12.13 -14.74 1.37
N THR A 338 11.23 -15.26 0.53
CA THR A 338 10.38 -16.42 0.79
C THR A 338 10.15 -17.20 -0.51
N PRO A 339 10.05 -18.54 -0.46
CA PRO A 339 9.56 -19.30 -1.61
C PRO A 339 8.07 -19.00 -1.83
N SER A 340 7.58 -19.28 -3.03
CA SER A 340 6.15 -19.21 -3.34
C SER A 340 5.72 -20.40 -4.20
N LEU A 341 4.44 -20.76 -4.15
CA LEU A 341 3.85 -21.79 -5.00
C LEU A 341 2.98 -21.12 -6.06
N ARG A 342 3.33 -21.31 -7.33
CA ARG A 342 2.50 -20.89 -8.46
C ARG A 342 1.71 -22.07 -8.99
N ILE A 343 0.39 -21.94 -9.00
CA ILE A 343 -0.57 -22.95 -9.45
C ILE A 343 -1.15 -22.48 -10.77
N ARG A 344 -1.06 -23.29 -11.83
CA ARG A 344 -1.48 -22.92 -13.19
C ARG A 344 -2.43 -23.96 -13.80
N TRP A 345 -3.36 -23.49 -14.62
CA TRP A 345 -4.27 -24.33 -15.40
C TRP A 345 -4.76 -23.58 -16.64
N ASP A 346 -5.34 -24.33 -17.57
CA ASP A 346 -6.11 -23.77 -18.68
C ASP A 346 -7.52 -23.41 -18.19
N GLY A 347 -7.80 -22.12 -18.06
CA GLY A 347 -9.09 -21.64 -17.56
C GLY A 347 -10.25 -21.86 -18.53
N ALA A 348 -9.99 -21.96 -19.85
CA ALA A 348 -11.05 -22.27 -20.82
C ALA A 348 -11.48 -23.72 -20.71
N ARG A 349 -10.54 -24.63 -20.45
CA ARG A 349 -10.83 -26.04 -20.16
C ARG A 349 -11.47 -26.26 -18.80
N LEU A 350 -10.96 -25.59 -17.76
CA LEU A 350 -11.47 -25.77 -16.40
C LEU A 350 -12.75 -24.96 -16.14
N GLY A 351 -13.00 -23.91 -16.90
CA GLY A 351 -14.18 -23.05 -16.79
C GLY A 351 -14.07 -21.93 -15.73
N ILE A 352 -12.87 -21.69 -15.19
CA ILE A 352 -12.62 -20.67 -14.16
C ILE A 352 -11.26 -19.98 -14.37
N SER A 353 -11.22 -18.68 -14.13
CA SER A 353 -10.01 -17.86 -14.20
C SER A 353 -9.29 -17.75 -12.86
N GLY A 354 -8.00 -17.38 -12.88
CA GLY A 354 -7.25 -17.17 -11.65
C GLY A 354 -7.81 -16.03 -10.80
N ARG A 355 -8.34 -14.97 -11.43
CA ARG A 355 -8.99 -13.88 -10.70
C ARG A 355 -10.26 -14.33 -9.97
N GLU A 356 -11.07 -15.17 -10.61
CA GLU A 356 -12.27 -15.71 -9.98
C GLU A 356 -11.94 -16.65 -8.82
N VAL A 357 -10.90 -17.49 -8.94
CA VAL A 357 -10.40 -18.30 -7.82
C VAL A 357 -9.96 -17.40 -6.66
N PHE A 358 -9.21 -16.33 -6.94
CA PHE A 358 -8.79 -15.36 -5.94
C PHE A 358 -10.00 -14.76 -5.20
N ASP A 359 -10.99 -14.25 -5.93
CA ASP A 359 -12.17 -13.61 -5.36
C ASP A 359 -13.00 -14.60 -4.52
N LEU A 360 -13.20 -15.84 -5.01
CA LEU A 360 -13.91 -16.90 -4.25
C LEU A 360 -13.24 -17.24 -2.92
N LEU A 361 -11.90 -17.25 -2.88
CA LEU A 361 -11.15 -17.52 -1.67
C LEU A 361 -11.15 -16.31 -0.71
N LEU A 362 -11.08 -15.09 -1.25
CA LEU A 362 -11.10 -13.86 -0.47
C LEU A 362 -12.49 -13.56 0.12
N ASP A 363 -13.56 -13.91 -0.58
CA ASP A 363 -14.93 -13.67 -0.10
C ASP A 363 -15.46 -14.81 0.76
N GLY A 364 -14.88 -16.00 0.62
CA GLY A 364 -15.25 -17.22 1.30
C GLY A 364 -15.07 -17.21 2.82
N ASN A 365 -15.40 -18.36 3.43
CA ASN A 365 -15.24 -18.62 4.86
C ASN A 365 -14.61 -20.01 5.05
N PRO A 366 -13.35 -20.12 5.53
CA PRO A 366 -12.49 -19.02 5.96
C PRO A 366 -12.04 -18.12 4.80
N ARG A 367 -11.77 -16.85 5.10
CA ARG A 367 -11.23 -15.87 4.17
C ARG A 367 -9.75 -16.17 3.93
N ILE A 368 -9.35 -16.36 2.67
CA ILE A 368 -7.96 -16.63 2.28
C ILE A 368 -7.52 -15.55 1.28
N ASN A 369 -6.43 -14.84 1.58
CA ASN A 369 -5.88 -13.82 0.68
C ASN A 369 -4.60 -14.34 0.01
N LEU A 370 -4.65 -14.59 -1.30
CA LEU A 370 -3.53 -15.11 -2.08
C LEU A 370 -2.54 -14.01 -2.47
N ALA A 371 -1.32 -14.40 -2.87
CA ALA A 371 -0.27 -13.46 -3.26
C ALA A 371 -0.51 -12.82 -4.63
N GLY A 372 -1.15 -13.54 -5.54
CA GLY A 372 -1.45 -13.04 -6.87
C GLY A 372 -2.34 -13.98 -7.65
N SER A 373 -2.87 -13.46 -8.76
CA SER A 373 -3.71 -14.19 -9.70
C SER A 373 -3.51 -13.68 -11.13
N SER A 374 -3.64 -14.54 -12.13
CA SER A 374 -3.67 -14.17 -13.55
C SER A 374 -4.88 -14.78 -14.25
N GLY A 375 -5.26 -14.18 -15.38
CA GLY A 375 -6.42 -14.58 -16.16
C GLY A 375 -7.68 -13.85 -15.70
N THR A 376 -8.37 -13.24 -16.64
CA THR A 376 -9.70 -12.67 -16.46
C THR A 376 -10.53 -12.99 -17.69
N ARG A 377 -11.85 -13.14 -17.56
CA ARG A 377 -12.71 -13.43 -18.72
C ARG A 377 -12.55 -12.44 -19.87
N ARG A 378 -12.22 -11.19 -19.55
CA ARG A 378 -12.02 -10.13 -20.55
C ARG A 378 -10.66 -10.15 -21.23
N GLN A 379 -9.58 -10.51 -20.53
CA GLN A 379 -8.22 -10.55 -21.10
C GLN A 379 -7.83 -11.94 -21.62
N GLY A 380 -8.70 -12.94 -21.44
CA GLY A 380 -8.41 -14.33 -21.72
C GLY A 380 -8.11 -15.11 -20.43
N ILE A 381 -8.60 -16.34 -20.40
CA ILE A 381 -8.47 -17.25 -19.24
C ILE A 381 -7.63 -18.48 -19.54
N ASP A 382 -7.15 -18.64 -20.78
CA ASP A 382 -6.36 -19.80 -21.24
C ASP A 382 -5.10 -20.01 -20.42
N THR A 383 -4.54 -18.95 -19.83
CA THR A 383 -3.38 -19.00 -18.92
C THR A 383 -3.74 -18.44 -17.55
N SER A 384 -4.51 -19.23 -16.80
CA SER A 384 -4.96 -18.87 -15.46
C SER A 384 -3.99 -19.36 -14.39
N SER A 385 -3.77 -18.54 -13.36
CA SER A 385 -2.92 -18.92 -12.24
C SER A 385 -3.29 -18.23 -10.94
N VAL A 386 -2.89 -18.84 -9.82
CA VAL A 386 -2.81 -18.19 -8.51
C VAL A 386 -1.46 -18.45 -7.86
N THR A 387 -1.04 -17.56 -6.96
CA THR A 387 0.21 -17.69 -6.21
C THR A 387 -0.07 -17.70 -4.70
N VAL A 388 0.58 -18.62 -3.99
CA VAL A 388 0.56 -18.74 -2.53
C VAL A 388 1.95 -18.43 -1.98
N VAL A 389 2.01 -17.55 -0.98
CA VAL A 389 3.22 -17.29 -0.18
C VAL A 389 3.02 -17.87 1.23
N PRO A 390 3.91 -18.75 1.72
CA PRO A 390 3.73 -19.47 2.98
C PRO A 390 4.16 -18.68 4.22
N TRP A 391 4.91 -17.59 4.02
CA TRP A 391 5.64 -16.88 5.07
C TRP A 391 4.79 -16.46 6.28
N MET A 392 3.53 -16.08 6.04
CA MET A 392 2.61 -15.57 7.07
C MET A 392 1.56 -16.60 7.51
N MET A 393 1.68 -17.85 7.08
CA MET A 393 0.78 -18.93 7.45
C MET A 393 1.08 -19.44 8.86
N HIS A 394 0.04 -19.73 9.62
CA HIS A 394 0.12 -20.43 10.89
C HIS A 394 0.11 -21.95 10.68
N PRO A 395 0.61 -22.74 11.66
CA PRO A 395 0.46 -24.19 11.62
C PRO A 395 -1.00 -24.61 11.40
N GLY A 396 -1.24 -25.41 10.36
CA GLY A 396 -2.56 -25.90 9.96
C GLY A 396 -3.27 -25.06 8.89
N ASP A 397 -2.81 -23.83 8.60
CA ASP A 397 -3.38 -23.03 7.51
C ASP A 397 -3.19 -23.71 6.15
N ASP A 398 -2.09 -24.45 5.97
CA ASP A 398 -1.76 -25.18 4.75
C ASP A 398 -2.81 -26.23 4.40
N ALA A 399 -3.30 -26.98 5.38
CA ALA A 399 -4.37 -27.95 5.18
C ALA A 399 -5.68 -27.26 4.76
N VAL A 400 -6.02 -26.12 5.37
CA VAL A 400 -7.24 -25.35 5.05
C VAL A 400 -7.16 -24.76 3.64
N VAL A 401 -6.02 -24.16 3.29
CA VAL A 401 -5.77 -23.58 1.97
C VAL A 401 -5.76 -24.67 0.90
N ALA A 402 -5.10 -25.80 1.17
CA ALA A 402 -5.06 -26.96 0.27
C ALA A 402 -6.46 -27.53 0.00
N ALA A 403 -7.32 -27.61 1.02
CA ALA A 403 -8.69 -28.10 0.87
C ALA A 403 -9.53 -27.12 0.04
N ARG A 404 -9.50 -25.81 0.34
CA ARG A 404 -10.27 -24.80 -0.37
C ARG A 404 -9.86 -24.64 -1.83
N LEU A 405 -8.55 -24.61 -2.12
CA LEU A 405 -8.07 -24.56 -3.50
C LEU A 405 -8.44 -25.84 -4.27
N SER A 406 -8.29 -27.02 -3.65
CA SER A 406 -8.67 -28.28 -4.30
C SER A 406 -10.17 -28.33 -4.60
N GLU A 407 -11.02 -27.90 -3.68
CA GLU A 407 -12.47 -27.83 -3.89
C GLU A 407 -12.83 -26.95 -5.09
N VAL A 408 -12.32 -25.70 -5.13
CA VAL A 408 -12.63 -24.75 -6.20
C VAL A 408 -12.07 -25.21 -7.55
N LEU A 409 -10.87 -25.80 -7.58
CA LEU A 409 -10.25 -26.24 -8.83
C LEU A 409 -10.79 -27.59 -9.33
N SER A 410 -11.24 -28.49 -8.46
CA SER A 410 -11.88 -29.75 -8.86
C SER A 410 -13.36 -29.58 -9.21
N HIS A 411 -14.04 -28.63 -8.59
CA HIS A 411 -15.46 -28.36 -8.79
C HIS A 411 -15.72 -26.86 -8.95
N PRO A 412 -15.23 -26.24 -10.04
CA PRO A 412 -15.39 -24.81 -10.23
C PRO A 412 -16.88 -24.43 -10.27
N PRO A 413 -17.31 -23.44 -9.49
CA PRO A 413 -18.69 -22.98 -9.53
C PRO A 413 -19.00 -22.44 -10.93
N LYS A 414 -20.26 -22.58 -11.37
CA LYS A 414 -20.72 -21.95 -12.61
C LYS A 414 -20.78 -20.44 -12.41
N ILE A 415 -19.79 -19.73 -12.93
CA ILE A 415 -19.78 -18.28 -12.89
C ILE A 415 -20.56 -17.78 -14.10
N THR A 416 -21.72 -17.19 -13.84
CA THR A 416 -22.55 -16.60 -14.88
C THR A 416 -21.91 -15.27 -15.27
N GLU A 417 -21.44 -15.17 -16.51
CA GLU A 417 -20.99 -13.88 -17.04
C GLU A 417 -22.13 -12.87 -16.98
N ARG A 418 -21.81 -11.63 -16.61
CA ARG A 418 -22.76 -10.53 -16.75
C ARG A 418 -23.20 -10.50 -18.21
N ALA A 419 -24.51 -10.57 -18.47
CA ALA A 419 -25.03 -10.50 -19.81
C ALA A 419 -24.50 -9.23 -20.49
N LYS A 420 -23.82 -9.40 -21.63
CA LYS A 420 -23.31 -8.28 -22.42
C LYS A 420 -24.50 -7.37 -22.76
N PRO A 421 -24.45 -6.06 -22.49
CA PRO A 421 -25.51 -5.15 -22.84
C PRO A 421 -25.85 -5.26 -24.33
N SER A 422 -27.14 -5.43 -24.66
CA SER A 422 -27.59 -5.56 -26.04
C SER A 422 -27.63 -4.20 -26.74
N GLY A 423 -27.14 -4.15 -27.99
CA GLY A 423 -27.21 -2.96 -28.85
C GLY A 423 -25.84 -2.45 -29.30
N PRO A 424 -25.81 -1.50 -30.26
CA PRO A 424 -24.55 -0.88 -30.68
C PRO A 424 -23.93 -0.07 -29.53
N PRO A 425 -22.59 -0.02 -29.42
CA PRO A 425 -21.92 0.78 -28.41
C PRO A 425 -22.26 2.26 -28.55
N ALA A 426 -22.54 2.94 -27.43
CA ALA A 426 -22.78 4.36 -27.41
C ALA A 426 -21.58 5.12 -28.00
N ALA A 427 -21.84 6.12 -28.85
CA ALA A 427 -20.81 6.95 -29.45
C ALA A 427 -20.33 7.99 -28.42
N ILE A 428 -19.20 7.74 -27.77
CA ILE A 428 -18.66 8.56 -26.67
C ILE A 428 -17.33 9.25 -26.97
N ALA A 429 -16.78 9.10 -28.17
CA ALA A 429 -15.59 9.84 -28.60
C ALA A 429 -15.72 11.36 -28.35
N GLY A 430 -14.59 12.00 -28.05
CA GLY A 430 -14.48 13.43 -27.78
C GLY A 430 -14.21 13.78 -26.31
N ARG A 431 -14.35 15.06 -26.00
CA ARG A 431 -14.09 15.63 -24.67
C ARG A 431 -15.33 15.56 -23.78
N TRP A 432 -15.12 15.20 -22.51
CA TRP A 432 -16.13 15.19 -21.46
C TRP A 432 -15.62 15.93 -20.24
N ASP A 433 -16.43 16.86 -19.72
CA ASP A 433 -16.17 17.55 -18.47
C ASP A 433 -16.78 16.72 -17.34
N ALA A 434 -15.92 16.23 -16.45
CA ALA A 434 -16.27 15.27 -15.41
C ALA A 434 -16.17 15.89 -14.02
N ARG A 435 -16.95 15.35 -13.09
CA ARG A 435 -16.93 15.71 -11.68
C ARG A 435 -16.93 14.45 -10.84
N LEU A 436 -15.90 14.30 -10.02
CA LEU A 436 -15.77 13.22 -9.04
C LEU A 436 -16.23 13.74 -7.68
N GLU A 437 -17.09 12.97 -7.03
CA GLU A 437 -17.63 13.23 -5.69
C GLU A 437 -17.01 12.20 -4.73
N PHE A 438 -16.02 12.66 -3.97
CA PHE A 438 -15.31 11.83 -2.99
C PHE A 438 -16.13 11.70 -1.70
N ARG A 439 -15.61 10.93 -0.73
CA ARG A 439 -16.22 10.85 0.60
C ARG A 439 -16.38 12.23 1.26
N LEU A 440 -15.43 13.12 1.02
CA LEU A 440 -15.48 14.52 1.41
C LEU A 440 -14.84 15.36 0.30
N GLY A 441 -15.58 16.35 -0.19
CA GLY A 441 -15.12 17.22 -1.27
C GLY A 441 -15.28 16.58 -2.66
N SER A 442 -14.86 17.34 -3.66
CA SER A 442 -15.10 17.03 -5.06
C SER A 442 -14.07 17.69 -5.95
N SER A 443 -13.82 17.15 -7.14
CA SER A 443 -12.92 17.74 -8.12
C SER A 443 -13.51 17.72 -9.53
N ALA A 444 -13.13 18.72 -10.33
CA ALA A 444 -13.36 18.73 -11.76
C ALA A 444 -12.23 17.96 -12.45
N HIS A 445 -12.60 17.11 -13.41
CA HIS A 445 -11.72 16.31 -14.24
C HIS A 445 -12.15 16.45 -15.70
N THR A 446 -11.29 16.03 -16.62
CA THR A 446 -11.63 15.96 -18.04
C THR A 446 -11.25 14.59 -18.60
N PHE A 447 -12.13 14.02 -19.42
CA PHE A 447 -11.83 12.83 -20.20
C PHE A 447 -11.76 13.18 -21.69
N PHE A 448 -10.77 12.62 -22.36
CA PHE A 448 -10.64 12.64 -23.81
C PHE A 448 -10.70 11.21 -24.30
N PHE A 449 -11.74 10.86 -25.06
CA PHE A 449 -11.91 9.52 -25.61
C PHE A 449 -11.70 9.52 -27.13
N GLU A 450 -10.90 8.59 -27.58
CA GLU A 450 -10.92 8.04 -28.93
C GLU A 450 -11.62 6.67 -28.87
N GLN A 451 -12.49 6.40 -29.84
CA GLN A 451 -13.33 5.20 -29.84
C GLN A 451 -13.18 4.43 -31.15
N ALA A 452 -12.86 3.14 -31.05
CA ALA A 452 -12.81 2.21 -32.17
C ALA A 452 -13.77 1.03 -31.88
N GLY A 453 -15.01 1.15 -32.36
CA GLY A 453 -16.08 0.21 -32.00
C GLY A 453 -16.40 0.26 -30.52
N GLU A 454 -16.16 -0.85 -29.81
CA GLU A 454 -16.34 -0.94 -28.36
C GLU A 454 -15.10 -0.46 -27.58
N GLN A 455 -13.94 -0.36 -28.22
CA GLN A 455 -12.69 -0.03 -27.54
C GLN A 455 -12.54 1.49 -27.34
N LEU A 456 -11.98 1.86 -26.20
CA LEU A 456 -11.67 3.24 -25.82
C LEU A 456 -10.19 3.38 -25.50
N VAL A 457 -9.59 4.45 -25.98
CA VAL A 457 -8.28 4.93 -25.56
C VAL A 457 -8.34 6.45 -25.38
N GLY A 458 -7.40 7.02 -24.64
CA GLY A 458 -7.24 8.48 -24.60
C GLY A 458 -6.54 8.97 -23.34
N THR A 459 -7.00 10.10 -22.81
CA THR A 459 -6.37 10.76 -21.65
C THR A 459 -7.39 11.17 -20.61
N HIS A 460 -7.09 10.88 -19.35
CA HIS A 460 -7.77 11.41 -18.17
C HIS A 460 -6.92 12.54 -17.59
N GLN A 461 -7.53 13.69 -17.34
CA GLN A 461 -6.91 14.84 -16.69
C GLN A 461 -7.62 15.10 -15.36
N GLY A 462 -6.86 15.04 -14.27
CA GLY A 462 -7.29 15.54 -12.97
C GLY A 462 -6.77 16.94 -12.70
N VAL A 463 -6.87 17.38 -11.44
CA VAL A 463 -6.46 18.74 -11.03
C VAL A 463 -4.94 18.92 -11.08
N TYR A 464 -4.18 17.90 -10.64
CA TYR A 464 -2.73 17.99 -10.48
C TYR A 464 -1.93 17.05 -11.39
N ALA A 465 -2.58 16.04 -11.95
CA ALA A 465 -1.92 15.02 -12.75
C ALA A 465 -2.86 14.53 -13.86
N SER A 466 -2.26 13.96 -14.90
CA SER A 466 -2.97 13.37 -16.03
C SER A 466 -2.31 12.06 -16.43
N GLY A 467 -3.05 11.23 -17.16
CA GLY A 467 -2.52 9.96 -17.60
C GLY A 467 -3.37 9.33 -18.69
N ARG A 468 -2.83 8.25 -19.26
CA ARG A 468 -3.54 7.49 -20.29
C ARG A 468 -4.77 6.85 -19.66
N LEU A 469 -5.87 6.83 -20.43
CA LEU A 469 -7.00 5.95 -20.17
C LEU A 469 -7.16 4.92 -21.27
N ASP A 470 -7.66 3.75 -20.90
CA ASP A 470 -8.08 2.69 -21.82
C ASP A 470 -9.29 1.94 -21.23
N GLY A 471 -10.16 1.42 -22.10
CA GLY A 471 -11.40 0.82 -21.65
C GLY A 471 -12.35 0.43 -22.78
N TRP A 472 -13.62 0.32 -22.44
CA TRP A 472 -14.65 -0.23 -23.32
C TRP A 472 -16.00 0.45 -23.09
N VAL A 473 -16.82 0.45 -24.14
CA VAL A 473 -18.23 0.80 -24.11
C VAL A 473 -19.04 -0.31 -24.78
N GLU A 474 -20.04 -0.84 -24.09
CA GLU A 474 -20.91 -1.92 -24.55
C GLU A 474 -22.37 -1.50 -24.36
N GLY A 475 -23.10 -1.28 -25.45
CA GLY A 475 -24.40 -0.61 -25.39
C GLY A 475 -24.29 0.74 -24.67
N SER A 476 -24.93 0.88 -23.51
CA SER A 476 -24.83 2.08 -22.66
C SER A 476 -23.87 1.94 -21.49
N ASP A 477 -23.34 0.75 -21.21
CA ASP A 477 -22.39 0.57 -20.10
C ASP A 477 -20.98 1.00 -20.57
N VAL A 478 -20.27 1.73 -19.72
CA VAL A 478 -18.90 2.20 -19.97
C VAL A 478 -18.00 1.80 -18.81
N GLU A 479 -16.82 1.27 -19.12
CA GLU A 479 -15.80 0.90 -18.14
C GLU A 479 -14.42 1.25 -18.66
N PHE A 480 -13.65 2.03 -17.92
CA PHE A 480 -12.30 2.42 -18.33
C PHE A 480 -11.41 2.64 -17.13
N HIS A 481 -10.11 2.45 -17.33
CA HIS A 481 -9.08 2.64 -16.32
C HIS A 481 -8.19 3.81 -16.70
N ALA A 482 -7.71 4.53 -15.70
CA ALA A 482 -6.71 5.57 -15.88
C ALA A 482 -5.61 5.45 -14.84
N ALA A 483 -4.40 5.86 -15.23
CA ALA A 483 -3.19 5.76 -14.43
C ALA A 483 -2.41 7.08 -14.51
N HIS A 484 -2.36 7.84 -13.42
CA HIS A 484 -1.70 9.15 -13.36
C HIS A 484 -0.38 9.03 -12.60
N PRO A 485 0.79 9.19 -13.26
CA PRO A 485 2.06 9.32 -12.56
C PRO A 485 2.04 10.57 -11.67
N ILE A 486 2.45 10.42 -10.41
CA ILE A 486 2.59 11.54 -9.47
C ILE A 486 3.68 11.21 -8.44
N GLU A 487 4.69 12.06 -8.34
CA GLU A 487 5.86 11.83 -7.46
C GLU A 487 6.43 10.41 -7.66
N GLY A 488 6.75 9.68 -6.58
CA GLY A 488 7.19 8.29 -6.61
C GLY A 488 6.07 7.24 -6.74
N THR A 489 4.85 7.62 -7.14
CA THR A 489 3.69 6.72 -7.20
C THR A 489 2.82 6.94 -8.45
N GLN A 490 1.75 6.16 -8.55
CA GLN A 490 0.75 6.27 -9.60
C GLN A 490 -0.66 6.21 -8.98
N LEU A 491 -1.48 7.22 -9.25
CA LEU A 491 -2.91 7.17 -8.92
C LEU A 491 -3.63 6.36 -9.97
N THR A 492 -4.38 5.36 -9.53
CA THR A 492 -5.18 4.50 -10.40
C THR A 492 -6.67 4.77 -10.21
N TYR A 493 -7.40 4.71 -11.31
CA TYR A 493 -8.84 4.92 -11.35
C TYR A 493 -9.47 3.80 -12.15
N GLY A 494 -10.51 3.15 -11.61
CA GLY A 494 -11.35 2.18 -12.31
C GLY A 494 -12.77 2.71 -12.43
N PHE A 495 -13.09 3.35 -13.54
CA PHE A 495 -14.40 3.92 -13.79
C PHE A 495 -15.36 2.86 -14.31
N ARG A 496 -16.57 2.82 -13.75
CA ARG A 496 -17.73 2.07 -14.25
C ARG A 496 -18.93 2.99 -14.27
N GLY A 497 -19.73 2.97 -15.33
CA GLY A 497 -20.89 3.83 -15.42
C GLY A 497 -21.80 3.51 -16.59
N ARG A 498 -22.77 4.42 -16.80
CA ARG A 498 -23.69 4.39 -17.94
C ARG A 498 -23.69 5.70 -18.70
N VAL A 499 -23.94 5.60 -20.00
CA VAL A 499 -24.05 6.69 -20.97
C VAL A 499 -25.51 6.89 -21.35
N GLU A 500 -26.01 8.11 -21.17
CA GLU A 500 -27.35 8.53 -21.58
C GLU A 500 -27.25 9.85 -22.35
N GLY A 501 -27.19 9.75 -23.69
CA GLY A 501 -27.05 10.90 -24.58
C GLY A 501 -25.74 11.67 -24.35
N ALA A 502 -25.85 12.89 -23.80
CA ALA A 502 -24.72 13.78 -23.52
C ALA A 502 -24.25 13.72 -22.05
N VAL A 503 -24.69 12.73 -21.28
CA VAL A 503 -24.36 12.55 -19.87
C VAL A 503 -23.80 11.15 -19.63
N MET A 504 -22.81 11.05 -18.74
CA MET A 504 -22.33 9.80 -18.18
C MET A 504 -22.32 9.88 -16.66
N GLN A 505 -22.56 8.76 -15.98
CA GLN A 505 -22.45 8.70 -14.51
C GLN A 505 -22.17 7.29 -14.01
N GLY A 506 -21.56 7.18 -12.85
CA GLY A 506 -21.34 5.89 -12.21
C GLY A 506 -20.43 5.96 -10.98
N THR A 507 -19.67 4.90 -10.77
CA THR A 507 -18.72 4.73 -9.67
C THR A 507 -17.29 4.71 -10.21
N VAL A 508 -16.35 5.13 -9.38
CA VAL A 508 -14.91 5.02 -9.65
C VAL A 508 -14.25 4.35 -8.46
N ASP A 509 -13.53 3.27 -8.74
CA ASP A 509 -12.60 2.61 -7.81
C ASP A 509 -11.30 3.42 -7.79
N LEU A 510 -10.89 3.90 -6.62
CA LEU A 510 -9.66 4.68 -6.41
C LEU A 510 -8.53 3.81 -5.83
N GLY A 511 -8.63 2.48 -5.99
CA GLY A 511 -7.69 1.51 -5.45
C GLY A 511 -7.72 1.48 -3.93
N GLU A 512 -6.57 1.72 -3.30
CA GLU A 512 -6.45 1.69 -1.83
C GLU A 512 -7.24 2.79 -1.11
N TYR A 513 -7.69 3.82 -1.83
CA TYR A 513 -8.47 4.93 -1.26
C TYR A 513 -10.00 4.69 -1.28
N GLY A 514 -10.44 3.52 -1.77
CA GLY A 514 -11.84 3.11 -1.83
C GLY A 514 -12.59 3.69 -3.03
N ASP A 515 -13.93 3.74 -2.94
CA ASP A 515 -14.77 4.15 -4.07
C ASP A 515 -15.29 5.58 -3.95
N ALA A 516 -15.58 6.18 -5.10
CA ALA A 516 -16.27 7.46 -5.25
C ALA A 516 -17.35 7.41 -6.34
N ARG A 517 -18.19 8.44 -6.41
CA ARG A 517 -19.14 8.63 -7.52
C ARG A 517 -18.58 9.61 -8.53
N TRP A 518 -18.98 9.48 -9.79
CA TRP A 518 -18.62 10.45 -10.81
C TRP A 518 -19.80 10.71 -11.75
N SER A 519 -19.79 11.90 -12.35
CA SER A 519 -20.66 12.28 -13.46
C SER A 519 -19.85 13.04 -14.50
N ALA A 520 -20.26 13.00 -15.76
CA ALA A 520 -19.63 13.77 -16.82
C ALA A 520 -20.67 14.25 -17.83
N ARG A 521 -20.40 15.40 -18.46
CA ARG A 521 -21.18 15.95 -19.56
C ARG A 521 -20.30 16.12 -20.78
N ARG A 522 -20.85 15.83 -21.96
CA ARG A 522 -20.14 16.04 -23.21
C ARG A 522 -19.83 17.52 -23.36
N HIS A 523 -18.59 17.85 -23.67
CA HIS A 523 -18.18 19.23 -23.86
C HIS A 523 -18.89 19.84 -25.09
N SER A 524 -19.50 21.01 -24.90
CA SER A 524 -20.13 21.76 -25.99
C SER A 524 -19.13 22.80 -26.50
N TYR A 525 -18.69 22.67 -27.75
CA TYR A 525 -17.92 23.71 -28.41
C TYR A 525 -18.89 24.78 -28.90
N GLU A 526 -19.13 25.84 -28.11
CA GLU A 526 -19.89 27.00 -28.61
C GLU A 526 -19.14 27.63 -29.79
N GLN A 527 -19.75 27.62 -30.97
CA GLN A 527 -19.25 28.37 -32.11
C GLN A 527 -19.34 29.87 -31.78
N HIS A 528 -18.20 30.49 -31.45
CA HIS A 528 -18.09 31.95 -31.52
C HIS A 528 -18.22 32.36 -32.99
N ARG A 529 -19.47 32.56 -33.45
CA ARG A 529 -19.77 33.30 -34.67
C ARG A 529 -19.27 34.73 -34.47
N THR A 530 -18.11 35.03 -35.03
CA THR A 530 -17.67 36.40 -35.29
C THR A 530 -18.72 37.04 -36.20
N GLY A 531 -19.59 37.86 -35.60
CA GLY A 531 -20.58 38.65 -36.32
C GLY A 531 -19.86 39.60 -37.28
N GLY A 532 -19.91 39.28 -38.57
CA GLY A 532 -19.53 40.19 -39.62
C GLY A 532 -20.40 41.44 -39.55
N ARG A 533 -19.77 42.59 -39.29
CA ARG A 533 -20.32 43.90 -39.60
C ARG A 533 -20.13 44.10 -41.11
N THR A 534 -21.18 43.90 -41.89
CA THR A 534 -21.32 44.55 -43.20
C THR A 534 -21.97 45.92 -42.98
N GLY A 535 -21.38 46.93 -43.61
CA GLY A 535 -21.75 48.34 -43.49
C GLY A 535 -22.99 48.74 -44.28
#